data_AF-A0A484AXN5-F1
#
_entry.id   AF-A0A484AXN5-F1
#
_cell.length_a   1.000
_cell.length_b   1.000
_cell.length_c   1.000
_cell.angle_alpha   90.00
_cell.angle_beta   90.00
_cell.angle_gamma   90.00
#
_symmetry.space_group_name_H-M   'P 1'
#
loop_
_entity.id
_entity.type
_entity.pdbx_description
1 polymer ?
#
loop_
_entity_poly.entity_id
_entity_poly.type
_entity_poly.pdbx_seq_one_letter_code
_entity_poly.pdbx_strand_id
1 'polypeptide(L)'
;MSARILEDSPNARINKTILDRYLALPLEDNIVQATYVWIDGTGEDLRCKDRTLDFIPSSPKEFTFFAALALTPARRRQTTSDDVCPMFIDFEN
;
A
#
# COMPACT_ATOMS: atom_id res chain seq x y z
N MET A 1 -16.83 4.13 22.43
CA MET A 1 -17.46 3.05 21.65
C MET A 1 -16.37 2.37 20.84
N SER A 2 -15.79 1.28 21.37
CA SER A 2 -14.81 0.48 20.63
C SER A 2 -15.55 -0.39 19.61
N ALA A 3 -15.05 -0.43 18.38
CA ALA A 3 -15.70 -1.07 17.25
C ALA A 3 -15.78 -2.60 17.43
N ARG A 4 -17.00 -3.15 17.47
CA ARG A 4 -17.27 -4.61 17.49
C ARG A 4 -16.49 -5.40 16.43
N ILE A 5 -16.13 -4.74 15.33
CA ILE A 5 -15.36 -5.28 14.20
C ILE A 5 -13.95 -5.75 14.59
N LEU A 6 -13.35 -5.18 15.65
CA LEU A 6 -11.97 -5.46 16.03
C LEU A 6 -11.85 -6.33 17.29
N GLU A 7 -12.97 -6.78 17.88
CA GLU A 7 -12.98 -7.52 19.15
C GLU A 7 -12.16 -8.81 19.07
N ASP A 8 -12.31 -9.56 17.98
CA ASP A 8 -11.62 -10.83 17.76
C ASP A 8 -10.27 -10.68 17.03
N SER A 9 -9.88 -9.46 16.65
CA SER A 9 -8.66 -9.24 15.88
C SER A 9 -7.43 -9.33 16.78
N PRO A 10 -6.51 -10.30 16.56
CA PRO A 10 -5.28 -10.37 17.32
C PRO A 10 -4.44 -9.10 17.15
N ASN A 11 -4.52 -8.45 15.98
CA ASN A 11 -3.80 -7.22 15.67
C ASN A 11 -4.28 -6.04 16.54
N ALA A 12 -5.57 -5.98 16.87
CA ALA A 12 -6.12 -4.93 17.72
C ALA A 12 -5.61 -5.02 19.18
N ARG A 13 -5.18 -6.21 19.60
CA ARG A 13 -4.64 -6.49 20.94
C ARG A 13 -3.14 -6.21 21.07
N ILE A 14 -2.43 -5.98 19.97
CA ILE A 14 -0.99 -5.70 19.98
C ILE A 14 -0.74 -4.30 20.56
N ASN A 15 0.37 -4.14 21.28
CA ASN A 15 0.76 -2.86 21.84
C ASN A 15 1.21 -1.87 20.75
N LYS A 16 0.39 -0.85 20.51
CA LYS A 16 0.63 0.18 19.48
C LYS A 16 1.81 1.10 19.80
N THR A 17 2.19 1.24 21.07
CA THR A 17 3.35 2.09 21.44
C THR A 17 4.68 1.52 20.95
N ILE A 18 4.73 0.21 20.69
CA ILE A 18 5.91 -0.42 20.09
C ILE A 18 6.03 0.00 18.62
N LEU A 19 4.92 0.04 17.89
CA LEU A 19 4.87 0.47 16.49
C LEU A 19 5.35 1.93 16.37
N ASP A 20 4.87 2.82 17.24
CA ASP A 20 5.27 4.24 17.24
C ASP A 20 6.79 4.42 17.37
N ARG A 21 7.48 3.54 18.11
CA ARG A 21 8.95 3.59 18.23
C ARG A 21 9.67 3.24 16.93
N TYR A 22 9.10 2.34 16.11
CA TYR A 22 9.67 1.99 14.81
C TYR A 22 9.36 3.04 13.75
N LEU A 23 8.16 3.64 13.80
CA LEU A 23 7.79 4.73 12.91
C LEU A 23 8.56 6.04 13.19
N ALA A 24 9.00 6.25 14.44
CA ALA A 24 9.81 7.40 14.81
C ALA A 24 11.32 7.27 14.44
N LEU A 25 11.72 6.16 13.80
CA LEU A 25 13.09 6.01 13.33
C LEU A 25 13.35 7.01 12.20
N PRO A 26 14.50 7.71 12.19
CA PRO A 26 14.83 8.63 11.12
C PRO A 26 15.01 7.84 9.81
N LEU A 27 14.21 8.19 8.81
CA LEU A 27 14.38 7.73 7.43
C LEU A 27 15.43 8.60 6.73
N GLU A 28 16.08 8.06 5.70
CA GLU A 28 17.03 8.82 4.88
C GLU A 28 16.27 9.85 4.03
N ASP A 29 16.77 11.09 3.94
CA ASP A 29 16.08 12.23 3.29
C ASP A 29 15.65 12.01 1.83
N ASN A 30 16.24 11.03 1.14
CA ASN A 30 15.95 10.74 -0.27
C ASN A 30 15.17 9.44 -0.46
N ILE A 31 14.87 8.70 0.60
CA ILE A 31 14.15 7.43 0.51
C ILE A 31 12.73 7.64 0.99
N VAL A 32 11.76 7.34 0.13
CA VAL A 32 10.33 7.44 0.45
C VAL A 32 9.63 6.11 0.25
N GLN A 33 8.64 5.81 1.10
CA GLN A 33 7.72 4.71 0.88
C GLN A 33 6.50 5.21 0.14
N ALA A 34 6.29 4.71 -1.08
CA ALA A 34 5.13 4.99 -1.90
C ALA A 34 4.10 3.87 -1.77
N THR A 35 2.91 4.21 -1.30
CA THR A 35 1.81 3.26 -1.14
C THR A 35 0.90 3.32 -2.36
N TYR A 36 0.90 2.26 -3.17
CA TYR A 36 0.03 2.14 -4.32
C TYR A 36 -1.34 1.64 -3.87
N VAL A 37 -2.41 2.37 -4.17
CA VAL A 37 -3.79 1.97 -3.85
C VAL A 37 -4.60 1.78 -5.14
N TRP A 38 -5.33 0.66 -5.24
CA TRP A 38 -6.19 0.36 -6.38
C TRP A 38 -7.46 -0.40 -5.97
N ILE A 39 -8.47 -0.35 -6.82
CA ILE A 39 -9.71 -1.13 -6.69
C ILE A 39 -9.47 -2.49 -7.35
N ASP A 40 -9.83 -3.58 -6.67
CA ASP A 40 -9.67 -4.91 -7.28
C ASP A 40 -10.75 -5.22 -8.34
N GLY A 41 -10.61 -6.38 -9.01
CA GLY A 41 -11.51 -6.78 -10.09
C GLY A 41 -12.98 -7.00 -9.69
N THR A 42 -13.33 -6.92 -8.40
CA THR A 42 -14.71 -6.98 -7.91
C THR A 42 -15.38 -5.61 -7.89
N GLY A 43 -14.60 -4.52 -7.84
CA GLY A 43 -15.12 -3.16 -7.73
C GLY A 43 -15.54 -2.73 -6.32
N GLU A 44 -15.43 -3.62 -5.33
CA GLU A 44 -15.89 -3.38 -3.96
C GLU A 44 -14.72 -3.19 -2.99
N ASP A 45 -13.65 -3.96 -3.18
CA ASP A 45 -12.49 -3.98 -2.29
C ASP A 45 -11.36 -3.07 -2.78
N LEU A 46 -10.75 -2.35 -1.83
CA LEU A 46 -9.49 -1.64 -2.03
C LEU A 46 -8.30 -2.54 -1.68
N ARG A 47 -7.27 -2.50 -2.52
CA ARG A 47 -5.99 -3.17 -2.31
C ARG A 47 -4.90 -2.10 -2.25
N CYS A 48 -3.87 -2.37 -1.46
CA CYS A 48 -2.69 -1.52 -1.42
C CYS A 48 -1.41 -2.35 -1.42
N LYS A 49 -0.31 -1.71 -1.86
CA LYS A 49 1.04 -2.26 -1.75
C LYS A 49 2.09 -1.16 -1.72
N ASP A 50 3.04 -1.31 -0.80
CA ASP A 50 4.14 -0.39 -0.62
C ASP A 50 5.33 -0.70 -1.54
N ARG A 51 6.04 0.35 -1.94
CA ARG A 51 7.33 0.29 -2.62
C ARG A 51 8.23 1.40 -2.11
N THR A 52 9.49 1.08 -1.90
CA THR A 52 10.54 2.05 -1.60
C THR A 52 11.01 2.74 -2.88
N LEU A 53 11.15 4.05 -2.85
CA LEU A 53 11.74 4.87 -3.91
C LEU A 53 12.96 5.61 -3.38
N ASP A 54 13.95 5.79 -4.24
CA ASP A 54 15.22 6.45 -3.91
C ASP A 54 15.20 7.97 -4.21
N PHE A 55 14.01 8.54 -4.42
CA PHE A 55 13.82 9.97 -4.64
C PHE A 55 12.43 10.40 -4.16
N ILE A 56 12.28 11.68 -3.80
CA ILE A 56 10.98 12.31 -3.51
C ILE A 56 10.34 12.72 -4.85
N PRO A 57 9.28 12.04 -5.32
CA PRO A 57 8.64 12.40 -6.57
C PRO A 57 7.83 13.68 -6.41
N SER A 58 7.91 14.57 -7.40
CA SER A 58 7.16 15.84 -7.43
C SER A 58 5.84 15.72 -8.18
N SER A 59 5.67 14.66 -8.96
CA SER A 59 4.51 14.45 -9.82
C SER A 59 4.11 12.97 -9.86
N PRO A 60 2.80 12.65 -9.89
CA PRO A 60 2.33 11.27 -10.04
C PRO A 60 2.74 10.62 -11.38
N LYS A 61 3.22 11.40 -12.36
CA LYS A 61 3.72 10.90 -13.64
C LYS A 61 5.15 10.36 -13.56
N GLU A 62 5.91 10.71 -12.51
CA GLU A 62 7.30 10.27 -12.33
C GLU A 62 7.40 8.81 -11.86
N PHE A 63 6.24 8.21 -11.57
CA PHE A 63 6.16 6.83 -11.14
C PHE A 63 6.15 5.89 -12.33
N THR A 64 7.15 5.00 -12.36
CA THR A 64 7.11 3.85 -13.24
C THR A 64 5.94 2.96 -12.85
N PHE A 65 5.14 2.62 -13.87
CA PHE A 65 4.08 1.64 -13.82
C PHE A 65 4.54 0.36 -13.08
N PHE A 66 3.88 0.01 -11.96
CA PHE A 66 4.27 -1.15 -11.17
C PHE A 66 3.50 -2.38 -11.65
N ALA A 67 4.21 -3.37 -12.19
CA ALA A 67 3.66 -4.71 -12.37
C ALA A 67 3.38 -5.31 -10.99
N ALA A 68 2.12 -5.21 -10.55
CA ALA A 68 1.61 -5.94 -9.40
C ALA A 68 1.79 -7.44 -9.69
N LEU A 69 2.89 -8.03 -9.24
CA LEU A 69 3.18 -9.45 -9.41
C LEU A 69 1.98 -10.25 -8.88
N ALA A 70 1.23 -10.85 -9.82
CA ALA A 70 0.08 -11.70 -9.58
C ALA A 70 0.51 -12.95 -8.80
N LEU A 71 0.59 -12.85 -7.47
CA LEU A 71 0.75 -13.99 -6.57
C LEU A 71 -0.54 -14.38 -5.85
N THR A 72 -1.69 -13.80 -6.22
CA THR A 72 -3.00 -14.31 -5.79
C THR A 72 -3.44 -15.39 -6.79
N PRO A 73 -3.52 -16.67 -6.39
CA PRO A 73 -3.96 -17.74 -7.28
C PRO A 73 -5.49 -17.73 -7.35
N ALA A 74 -6.07 -16.73 -8.02
CA ALA A 74 -7.47 -16.79 -8.40
C ALA A 74 -7.69 -16.00 -9.69
N ARG A 75 -7.89 -16.77 -10.76
CA ARG A 75 -8.54 -16.38 -12.02
C ARG A 75 -7.65 -15.74 -13.09
N ARG A 76 -7.02 -16.64 -13.85
CA ARG A 76 -6.55 -16.43 -15.22
C ARG A 76 -7.75 -16.32 -16.18
N ARG A 77 -8.03 -15.12 -16.72
CA ARG A 77 -8.60 -14.89 -18.08
C ARG A 77 -8.72 -13.39 -18.37
N GLN A 78 -8.07 -12.94 -19.46
CA GLN A 78 -8.24 -11.69 -20.23
C GLN A 78 -8.54 -10.42 -19.40
N THR A 79 -7.63 -9.45 -19.30
CA THR A 79 -7.18 -8.58 -20.41
C THR A 79 -5.72 -8.14 -20.24
N THR A 80 -5.05 -7.90 -21.34
CA THR A 80 -3.77 -7.17 -21.40
C THR A 80 -4.00 -5.73 -20.90
N SER A 81 -3.93 -5.56 -19.59
CA SER A 81 -4.08 -4.29 -18.87
C SER A 81 -3.47 -4.47 -17.49
N ASP A 82 -2.30 -5.12 -17.44
CA ASP A 82 -1.48 -5.19 -16.21
C ASP A 82 -1.04 -3.79 -15.75
N ASP A 83 -1.41 -2.75 -16.50
CA ASP A 83 -1.38 -1.32 -16.21
C ASP A 83 -2.35 -0.89 -15.07
N VAL A 84 -2.18 -1.39 -13.85
CA VAL A 84 -2.78 -0.85 -12.60
C VAL A 84 -2.28 0.59 -12.34
N CYS A 85 -2.85 1.58 -13.02
CA CYS A 85 -2.53 2.98 -12.77
C CYS A 85 -2.79 3.29 -11.29
N PRO A 86 -1.79 3.78 -10.52
CA PRO A 86 -2.06 4.24 -9.18
C PRO A 86 -3.07 5.38 -9.25
N MET A 87 -4.27 5.14 -8.71
CA MET A 87 -5.29 6.19 -8.61
C MET A 87 -4.89 7.21 -7.54
N PHE A 88 -4.08 6.80 -6.57
CA PHE A 88 -3.61 7.61 -5.46
C PHE A 88 -2.32 7.00 -4.89
N ILE A 89 -1.38 7.86 -4.52
CA ILE A 89 -0.11 7.48 -3.88
C ILE A 89 0.05 8.36 -2.64
N ASP A 90 0.07 7.71 -1.48
CA ASP A 90 0.44 8.36 -0.22
C ASP A 90 1.96 8.33 -0.05
N PHE A 91 2.50 9.45 0.42
CA PHE A 91 3.90 9.62 0.78
C PHE A 91 4.00 9.75 2.28
N GLU A 92 4.60 8.75 2.92
CA GLU A 92 4.99 8.85 4.32
C GLU A 92 6.52 9.07 4.39
N ASN A 93 6.92 10.07 5.18
CA ASN A 93 8.31 10.42 5.48
C ASN A 93 8.46 10.61 6.99
#